data_AF-A0A7S7U261-F1
#
_entry.id   AF-A0A7S7U261-F1
#
_cell.length_a   1.000
_cell.length_b   1.000
_cell.length_c   1.000
_cell.angle_alpha   90.00
_cell.angle_beta   90.00
_cell.angle_gamma   90.00
#
_symmetry.space_group_name_H-M   'P 1'
#
loop_
_entity.id
_entity.type
_entity.pdbx_description
1 polymer ?
#
loop_
_entity_poly.entity_id
_entity_poly.type
_entity_poly.pdbx_seq_one_letter_code
_entity_poly.pdbx_strand_id
1 'polypeptide(L)'
;MSHERIKLSGRIVHVFAHRFVVQTAKGAVLADLTPHGADLVKLRIGADVNLEGEMKPSELKVTRFVCDDDSVTIEHKKKPDHAHHEPADPTTAVDAARAAGFEPTGTPRRKPKHFELEGRRNGQDYELHVELDGRIRKARLVGDDHEAA
;
A
#
# COMPACT_ATOMS: atom_id res chain seq x y z
N MET A 1 -13.15 -4.16 -11.23
CA MET A 1 -13.87 -5.12 -10.37
C MET A 1 -14.85 -4.33 -9.51
N SER A 2 -16.15 -4.53 -9.71
CA SER A 2 -17.20 -3.92 -8.90
C SER A 2 -17.14 -4.52 -7.50
N HIS A 3 -16.64 -3.75 -6.55
CA HIS A 3 -16.62 -4.19 -5.16
C HIS A 3 -18.04 -4.05 -4.58
N GLU A 4 -18.54 -5.12 -3.99
CA GLU A 4 -19.88 -5.17 -3.43
C GLU A 4 -19.94 -4.26 -2.20
N ARG A 5 -20.86 -3.28 -2.24
CA ARG A 5 -21.19 -2.53 -1.03
C ARG A 5 -22.14 -3.37 -0.19
N ILE A 6 -21.73 -3.67 1.02
CA ILE A 6 -22.52 -4.45 1.96
C ILE A 6 -22.86 -3.64 3.19
N LYS A 7 -23.94 -4.05 3.86
CA LYS A 7 -24.29 -3.63 5.21
C LYS A 7 -24.15 -4.82 6.14
N LEU A 8 -23.55 -4.62 7.30
CA LEU A 8 -23.46 -5.65 8.32
C LEU A 8 -23.69 -5.06 9.71
N SER A 9 -24.16 -5.91 10.60
CA SER A 9 -24.42 -5.58 11.99
C SER A 9 -23.76 -6.63 12.86
N GLY A 10 -23.22 -6.21 14.00
CA GLY A 10 -22.59 -7.13 14.93
C GLY A 10 -21.88 -6.42 16.07
N ARG A 11 -21.08 -7.19 16.83
CA ARG A 11 -20.37 -6.70 18.01
C ARG A 11 -18.88 -6.61 17.76
N ILE A 12 -18.25 -5.52 18.18
CA ILE A 12 -16.79 -5.38 18.13
C ILE A 12 -16.16 -6.33 19.16
N VAL A 13 -15.31 -7.26 18.72
CA VAL A 13 -14.63 -8.22 19.59
C VAL A 13 -13.12 -7.97 19.73
N HIS A 14 -12.50 -7.35 18.72
CA HIS A 14 -11.08 -6.96 18.76
C HIS A 14 -10.87 -5.61 18.06
N VAL A 15 -9.87 -4.84 18.52
CA VAL A 15 -9.47 -3.56 17.92
C VAL A 15 -7.95 -3.53 17.76
N PHE A 16 -7.49 -3.11 16.58
CA PHE A 16 -6.11 -3.01 16.13
C PHE A 16 -5.90 -1.65 15.45
N ALA A 17 -5.64 -0.60 16.23
CA ALA A 17 -5.60 0.78 15.74
C ALA A 17 -6.88 1.14 14.96
N HIS A 18 -6.80 1.31 13.63
CA HIS A 18 -7.93 1.66 12.75
C HIS A 18 -8.68 0.44 12.18
N ARG A 19 -8.24 -0.78 12.51
CA ARG A 19 -8.91 -2.03 12.15
C ARG A 19 -9.55 -2.67 13.35
N PHE A 20 -10.60 -3.43 13.15
CA PHE A 20 -11.32 -4.09 14.22
C PHE A 20 -12.11 -5.30 13.70
N VAL A 21 -12.38 -6.26 14.57
CA VAL A 21 -13.14 -7.46 14.21
C VAL A 21 -14.56 -7.30 14.74
N VAL A 22 -15.53 -7.51 13.85
CA VAL A 22 -16.96 -7.53 14.18
C VAL A 22 -17.45 -8.96 14.12
N GLN A 23 -17.95 -9.47 15.24
CA GLN A 23 -18.66 -10.74 15.28
C GLN A 23 -20.09 -10.53 14.79
N THR A 24 -20.42 -11.17 13.68
CA THR A 24 -21.77 -11.17 13.09
C THR A 24 -22.42 -12.54 13.25
N ALA A 25 -23.70 -12.67 12.89
CA ALA A 25 -24.40 -13.95 12.85
C ALA A 25 -23.79 -14.95 11.84
N LYS A 26 -23.07 -14.48 10.81
CA LYS A 26 -22.46 -15.31 9.77
C LYS A 26 -20.98 -15.61 10.02
N GLY A 27 -20.41 -15.08 11.10
CA GLY A 27 -18.99 -15.20 11.43
C GLY A 27 -18.32 -13.86 11.72
N ALA A 28 -17.03 -13.93 11.99
CA ALA A 28 -16.20 -12.76 12.26
C ALA A 28 -15.77 -12.08 10.94
N VAL A 29 -15.87 -10.75 10.92
CA VAL A 29 -15.46 -9.92 9.79
C VAL A 29 -14.43 -8.90 10.25
N LEU A 30 -13.30 -8.82 9.54
CA LEU A 30 -12.34 -7.73 9.74
C LEU A 30 -12.84 -6.47 9.04
N ALA A 31 -12.91 -5.37 9.77
CA ALA A 31 -13.32 -4.05 9.31
C ALA A 31 -12.17 -3.04 9.47
N ASP A 32 -12.12 -2.06 8.58
CA ASP A 32 -11.06 -1.06 8.50
C ASP A 32 -11.68 0.32 8.23
N LEU A 33 -11.46 1.26 9.16
CA LEU A 33 -11.90 2.67 9.08
C LEU A 33 -10.92 3.56 8.30
N THR A 34 -9.73 3.05 7.98
CA THR A 34 -8.51 3.78 7.63
C THR A 34 -8.04 4.72 8.76
N PRO A 35 -6.78 5.20 8.73
CA PRO A 35 -6.31 6.14 9.74
C PRO A 35 -7.22 7.37 9.91
N HIS A 36 -7.71 7.93 8.80
CA HIS A 36 -8.60 9.09 8.83
C HIS A 36 -9.96 8.80 9.48
N GLY A 37 -10.56 7.62 9.24
CA GLY A 37 -11.82 7.27 9.89
C GLY A 37 -11.65 6.95 11.38
N ALA A 38 -10.48 6.46 11.79
CA ALA A 38 -10.18 6.22 13.20
C ALA A 38 -10.06 7.51 14.02
N ASP A 39 -9.70 8.64 13.39
CA ASP A 39 -9.73 9.95 14.04
C ASP A 39 -11.15 10.45 14.32
N LEU A 40 -12.15 9.96 13.57
CA LEU A 40 -13.56 10.35 13.67
C LEU A 40 -14.39 9.42 14.57
N VAL A 41 -13.93 8.18 14.77
CA VAL A 41 -14.70 7.13 15.44
C VAL A 41 -13.91 6.55 16.60
N LYS A 42 -14.49 6.63 17.81
CA LYS A 42 -13.93 5.96 18.98
C LYS A 42 -14.40 4.50 19.04
N LEU A 43 -13.55 3.59 18.58
CA LEU A 43 -13.80 2.14 18.65
C LEU A 43 -13.80 1.66 20.11
N ARG A 44 -14.80 0.83 20.47
CA ARG A 44 -14.93 0.21 21.79
C ARG A 44 -15.21 -1.28 21.64
N ILE A 45 -14.41 -2.13 22.28
CA ILE A 45 -14.70 -3.57 22.35
C ILE A 45 -16.00 -3.77 23.13
N GLY A 46 -16.85 -4.68 22.64
CA GLY A 46 -18.17 -4.97 23.19
C GLY A 46 -19.30 -4.10 22.62
N ALA A 47 -18.99 -3.04 21.86
CA ALA A 47 -20.01 -2.20 21.25
C ALA A 47 -20.73 -2.91 20.10
N ASP A 48 -22.04 -2.74 20.05
CA ASP A 48 -22.89 -3.19 18.95
C ASP A 48 -22.93 -2.09 17.87
N VAL A 49 -22.63 -2.47 16.62
CA VAL A 49 -22.42 -1.53 15.52
C VAL A 49 -23.14 -1.95 14.26
N ASN A 50 -23.57 -0.97 13.46
CA ASN A 50 -24.03 -1.15 12.09
C ASN A 50 -23.04 -0.48 11.13
N LEU A 51 -22.48 -1.27 10.22
CA LEU A 51 -21.47 -0.84 9.27
C LEU A 51 -21.99 -0.91 7.85
N GLU A 52 -21.65 0.08 7.05
CA GLU A 52 -21.78 0.02 5.60
C GLU A 52 -20.43 0.27 4.96
N GLY A 53 -20.09 -0.51 3.94
CA GLY A 53 -18.75 -0.44 3.39
C GLY A 53 -18.60 -1.27 2.14
N GLU A 54 -17.38 -1.29 1.64
CA GLU A 54 -16.98 -2.02 0.46
C GLU A 54 -16.22 -3.28 0.89
N MET A 55 -16.76 -4.46 0.58
CA MET A 55 -16.09 -5.72 0.92
C MET A 55 -14.92 -5.97 -0.03
N LYS A 56 -13.71 -6.01 0.51
CA LYS A 56 -12.51 -6.50 -0.16
C LYS A 56 -12.35 -8.00 0.12
N PRO A 57 -11.47 -8.71 -0.60
CA PRO A 57 -11.26 -10.14 -0.36
C PRO A 57 -10.93 -10.52 1.11
N SER A 58 -10.35 -9.60 1.88
CA SER A 58 -9.91 -9.85 3.26
C SER A 58 -10.55 -8.97 4.33
N GLU A 59 -11.21 -7.86 3.95
CA GLU A 59 -11.69 -6.87 4.92
C GLU A 59 -12.82 -5.99 4.37
N LEU A 60 -13.69 -5.51 5.26
CA LEU A 60 -14.66 -4.48 4.96
C LEU A 60 -14.02 -3.10 5.11
N LYS A 61 -13.95 -2.34 4.01
CA LYS A 61 -13.63 -0.91 4.07
C LYS A 61 -14.88 -0.13 4.45
N VAL A 62 -14.93 0.32 5.70
CA VAL A 62 -16.11 0.97 6.27
C VAL A 62 -16.25 2.39 5.74
N THR A 63 -17.38 2.68 5.12
CA THR A 63 -17.76 4.02 4.62
C THR A 63 -18.80 4.70 5.49
N ARG A 64 -19.51 3.91 6.32
CA ARG A 64 -20.45 4.41 7.32
C ARG A 64 -20.37 3.54 8.55
N PHE A 65 -20.19 4.17 9.70
CA PHE A 65 -20.11 3.55 11.00
C PHE A 65 -21.24 4.08 11.87
N VAL A 66 -22.07 3.21 12.40
CA VAL A 66 -23.13 3.57 13.35
C VAL A 66 -22.94 2.77 14.62
N CYS A 67 -22.91 3.46 15.75
CA CYS A 67 -22.84 2.87 17.09
C CYS A 67 -23.79 3.66 17.98
N ASP A 68 -24.68 2.98 18.70
CA ASP A 68 -25.74 3.64 19.46
C ASP A 68 -26.54 4.60 18.54
N ASP A 69 -26.67 5.88 18.92
CA ASP A 69 -27.32 6.93 18.11
C ASP A 69 -26.36 7.72 17.22
N ASP A 70 -25.05 7.44 17.30
CA ASP A 70 -24.01 8.15 16.55
C ASP A 70 -23.78 7.50 15.18
N SER A 71 -23.91 8.28 14.11
CA SER A 71 -23.65 7.86 12.73
C SER A 71 -22.55 8.71 12.10
N VAL A 72 -21.43 8.08 11.74
CA VAL A 72 -20.27 8.72 11.12
C VAL A 72 -20.08 8.22 9.70
N THR A 73 -19.97 9.14 8.75
CA THR A 73 -19.58 8.85 7.36
C THR A 73 -18.07 8.98 7.21
N ILE A 74 -17.43 7.99 6.59
CA ILE A 74 -15.99 7.92 6.44
C ILE A 74 -15.65 8.05 4.95
N GLU A 75 -15.01 9.16 4.61
CA GLU A 75 -14.53 9.39 3.25
C GLU A 75 -13.19 8.70 3.02
N HIS A 76 -13.21 7.64 2.22
CA HIS A 76 -11.98 7.03 1.74
C HIS A 76 -11.51 7.80 0.51
N LYS A 77 -10.35 8.47 0.61
CA LYS A 77 -9.66 8.98 -0.58
C LYS A 77 -9.49 7.81 -1.54
N LYS A 78 -10.07 7.91 -2.74
CA LYS A 78 -9.73 7.00 -3.82
C LYS A 78 -8.21 7.03 -3.92
N LYS A 79 -7.57 5.85 -3.85
CA LYS A 79 -6.18 5.76 -4.26
C LYS A 79 -6.13 6.40 -5.64
N PRO A 80 -5.17 7.31 -5.92
CA PRO A 80 -5.01 7.78 -7.28
C PRO A 80 -4.92 6.52 -8.14
N ASP A 81 -5.74 6.46 -9.18
CA ASP A 81 -5.53 5.45 -10.21
C ASP A 81 -4.04 5.53 -10.55
N HIS A 82 -3.39 4.38 -10.65
CA HIS A 82 -2.07 4.32 -11.26
C HIS A 82 -2.28 4.62 -12.74
N ALA A 83 -2.64 5.88 -13.04
CA ALA A 83 -2.68 6.44 -14.36
C ALA A 83 -1.35 6.08 -15.00
N HIS A 84 -1.44 5.45 -16.16
CA HIS A 84 -0.33 5.06 -17.00
C HIS A 84 0.77 6.11 -16.88
N HIS A 85 1.83 5.77 -16.14
CA HIS A 85 2.95 6.67 -16.00
C HIS A 85 3.43 7.01 -17.40
N GLU A 86 3.72 8.28 -17.65
CA GLU A 86 4.23 8.69 -18.95
C GLU A 86 5.37 7.74 -19.38
N PRO A 87 5.42 7.36 -20.67
CA PRO A 87 6.50 6.56 -21.19
C PRO A 87 7.82 7.23 -20.79
N ALA A 88 8.60 6.54 -19.96
CA ALA A 88 9.95 6.98 -19.62
C ALA A 88 10.89 6.07 -20.39
N ASP A 89 11.91 6.66 -21.00
CA ASP A 89 12.87 5.91 -21.80
C ASP A 89 13.81 5.11 -20.88
N PRO A 90 13.88 3.78 -21.00
CA PRO A 90 14.84 2.95 -20.26
C PRO A 90 16.30 3.32 -20.53
N THR A 91 16.61 3.94 -21.67
CA THR A 91 17.99 4.36 -22.01
C THR A 91 18.54 5.35 -20.98
N THR A 92 17.70 6.23 -20.44
CA THR A 92 18.06 7.19 -19.38
C THR A 92 18.67 6.50 -18.16
N ALA A 93 18.17 5.31 -17.79
CA ALA A 93 18.69 4.55 -16.66
C ALA A 93 20.06 3.92 -16.96
N VAL A 94 20.24 3.42 -18.19
CA VAL A 94 21.50 2.84 -18.66
C VAL A 94 22.60 3.90 -18.75
N ASP A 95 22.27 5.06 -19.31
CA ASP A 95 23.21 6.17 -19.46
C ASP A 95 23.63 6.74 -18.10
N ALA A 96 22.68 6.88 -17.17
CA ALA A 96 22.96 7.29 -15.80
C ALA A 96 23.91 6.31 -15.08
N ALA A 97 23.66 5.00 -15.22
CA ALA A 97 24.52 3.98 -14.63
C ALA A 97 25.95 4.03 -15.18
N ARG A 98 26.10 4.15 -16.51
CA ARG A 98 27.41 4.32 -17.16
C ARG A 98 28.12 5.59 -16.71
N ALA A 99 27.42 6.72 -16.66
CA ALA A 99 27.96 7.99 -16.19
C ALA A 99 28.44 7.92 -14.73
N ALA A 100 27.81 7.09 -13.91
CA ALA A 100 28.21 6.84 -12.52
C ALA A 100 29.28 5.74 -12.35
N GLY A 101 29.84 5.23 -13.46
CA GLY A 101 30.92 4.25 -13.47
C GLY A 101 30.47 2.81 -13.21
N PHE A 102 29.19 2.50 -13.40
CA PHE A 102 28.70 1.12 -13.37
C PHE A 102 28.67 0.56 -14.80
N GLU A 103 28.98 -0.73 -14.92
CA GLU A 103 28.73 -1.54 -16.10
C GLU A 103 27.33 -2.17 -15.99
N PRO A 104 26.34 -1.74 -16.77
CA PRO A 104 24.98 -2.29 -16.69
C PRO A 104 24.96 -3.75 -17.14
N THR A 105 24.49 -4.65 -16.29
CA THR A 105 24.48 -6.11 -16.54
C THR A 105 23.10 -6.66 -16.89
N GLY A 106 22.04 -5.85 -16.77
CA GLY A 106 20.65 -6.27 -17.03
C GLY A 106 19.80 -5.20 -17.72
N THR A 107 18.54 -5.55 -18.01
CA THR A 107 17.56 -4.63 -18.60
C THR A 107 16.90 -3.76 -17.53
N PRO A 108 16.79 -2.44 -17.70
CA PRO A 108 16.09 -1.58 -16.74
C PRO A 108 14.64 -1.99 -16.54
N ARG A 109 14.25 -2.28 -15.31
CA ARG A 109 12.87 -2.59 -14.90
C ARG A 109 12.12 -1.32 -14.55
N ARG A 110 11.08 -0.97 -15.31
CA ARG A 110 10.22 0.18 -15.04
C ARG A 110 9.37 -0.05 -13.78
N LYS A 111 9.52 0.83 -12.80
CA LYS A 111 8.60 1.03 -11.66
C LYS A 111 7.88 2.35 -11.82
N PRO A 112 6.72 2.59 -11.19
CA PRO A 112 5.98 3.86 -11.22
C PRO A 112 6.80 5.15 -11.22
N LYS A 113 7.83 5.24 -10.38
CA LYS A 113 8.59 6.48 -10.14
C LYS A 113 10.08 6.41 -10.49
N HIS A 114 10.58 5.27 -10.94
CA HIS A 114 12.00 5.04 -11.21
C HIS A 114 12.21 3.78 -12.05
N PHE A 115 13.43 3.56 -12.52
CA PHE A 115 13.93 2.31 -13.04
C PHE A 115 14.77 1.60 -11.98
N GLU A 116 14.69 0.28 -11.96
CA GLU A 116 15.66 -0.57 -11.28
C GLU A 116 16.57 -1.20 -12.32
N LEU A 117 17.88 -1.10 -12.14
CA LEU A 117 18.89 -1.59 -13.09
C LEU A 117 20.01 -2.27 -12.31
N GLU A 118 20.38 -3.47 -12.75
CA GLU A 118 21.57 -4.14 -12.25
C GLU A 118 22.82 -3.58 -12.94
N GLY A 119 23.86 -3.31 -12.15
CA GLY A 119 25.14 -2.85 -12.66
C GLY A 119 26.31 -3.30 -11.80
N ARG A 120 27.43 -3.58 -12.44
CA ARG A 120 28.67 -3.98 -11.79
C ARG A 120 29.62 -2.80 -11.65
N ARG A 121 30.27 -2.65 -10.50
CA ARG A 121 31.34 -1.68 -10.29
C ARG A 121 32.37 -2.27 -9.35
N ASN A 122 33.66 -2.17 -9.70
CA ASN A 122 34.76 -2.73 -8.90
C ASN A 122 34.60 -4.23 -8.59
N GLY A 123 34.09 -5.01 -9.55
CA GLY A 123 33.86 -6.45 -9.38
C GLY A 123 32.69 -6.83 -8.47
N GLN A 124 31.91 -5.85 -8.01
CA GLN A 124 30.74 -6.03 -7.16
C GLN A 124 29.47 -5.70 -7.94
N ASP A 125 28.40 -6.48 -7.69
CA ASP A 125 27.10 -6.30 -8.32
C ASP A 125 26.21 -5.37 -7.48
N TYR A 126 25.51 -4.45 -8.13
CA TYR A 126 24.64 -3.46 -7.49
C TYR A 126 23.26 -3.41 -8.15
N GLU A 127 22.23 -3.22 -7.35
CA GLU A 127 20.89 -2.80 -7.77
C GLU A 127 20.80 -1.27 -7.68
N LEU A 128 20.64 -0.63 -8.83
CA LEU A 128 20.53 0.82 -8.98
C LEU A 128 19.06 1.22 -9.10
N HIS A 129 18.62 2.17 -8.27
CA HIS A 129 17.33 2.84 -8.44
C HIS A 129 17.58 4.19 -9.10
N VAL A 130 17.24 4.30 -10.38
CA VAL A 130 17.41 5.51 -11.19
C VAL A 130 16.08 6.19 -11.38
N GLU A 131 15.94 7.45 -10.95
CA GLU A 131 14.74 8.25 -11.21
C GLU A 131 14.51 8.45 -12.71
N LEU A 132 13.29 8.85 -13.09
CA LEU A 132 12.90 8.97 -14.50
C LEU A 132 13.67 10.09 -15.24
N ASP A 133 14.34 10.97 -14.51
CA ASP A 133 15.22 12.04 -15.00
C ASP A 133 16.70 11.62 -15.12
N GLY A 134 17.03 10.36 -14.81
CA GLY A 134 18.40 9.84 -14.86
C GLY A 134 19.21 10.05 -13.57
N ARG A 135 18.61 10.55 -12.49
CA ARG A 135 19.29 10.67 -11.21
C ARG A 135 19.33 9.32 -10.49
N ILE A 136 20.53 8.80 -10.17
CA ILE A 136 20.65 7.61 -9.32
C ILE A 136 20.30 7.99 -7.89
N ARG A 137 19.16 7.51 -7.41
CA ARG A 137 18.68 7.77 -6.03
C ARG A 137 19.29 6.80 -5.03
N LYS A 138 19.55 5.56 -5.44
CA LYS A 138 20.09 4.50 -4.57
C LYS A 138 20.94 3.54 -5.39
N ALA A 139 22.04 3.08 -4.82
CA ALA A 139 22.80 1.93 -5.29
C ALA A 139 22.95 0.96 -4.11
N ARG A 140 22.44 -0.27 -4.25
CA ARG A 140 22.50 -1.31 -3.22
C ARG A 140 23.41 -2.43 -3.68
N LEU A 141 24.35 -2.88 -2.85
CA LEU A 141 25.17 -4.05 -3.16
C LEU A 141 24.29 -5.32 -3.15
N VAL A 142 24.38 -6.12 -4.21
CA VAL A 142 23.70 -7.41 -4.33
C VAL A 142 24.46 -8.41 -3.47
N GLY A 143 23.78 -9.04 -2.50
CA GLY A 143 24.39 -9.90 -1.49
C GLY A 143 24.58 -9.24 -0.11
N ASP A 144 24.25 -7.96 0.03
CA ASP A 144 24.08 -7.32 1.33
C ASP A 144 22.68 -7.68 1.87
N ASP A 145 22.55 -8.96 2.22
CA ASP A 145 21.48 -9.47 3.07
C ASP A 145 21.68 -8.81 4.44
N HIS A 146 20.95 -7.72 4.66
CA HIS A 146 20.71 -7.22 6.00
C HIS A 146 19.96 -8.33 6.76
N GLU A 147 20.70 -9.23 7.39
CA GLU A 147 20.25 -10.00 8.52
C GLU A 147 19.97 -8.97 9.63
N ALA A 148 18.76 -8.43 9.64
CA ALA A 148 18.24 -7.71 10.78
C ALA A 148 17.83 -8.76 11.81
N ALA A 149 18.80 -9.14 12.65
CA ALA A 149 18.56 -9.74 13.96
C ALA A 149 18.59 -8.65 15.03
#